data_AF-A0A2Y9AUH9-F1
#
_entry.id   AF-A0A2Y9AUH9-F1
#
_cell.length_a   1.000
_cell.length_b   1.000
_cell.length_c   1.000
_cell.angle_alpha   90.00
_cell.angle_beta   90.00
_cell.angle_gamma   90.00
#
_symmetry.space_group_name_H-M   'P 1'
#
loop_
_entity.id
_entity.type
_entity.pdbx_description
1 polymer ?
#
loop_
_entity_poly.entity_id
_entity_poly.type
_entity_poly.pdbx_seq_one_letter_code
_entity_poly.pdbx_strand_id
1 'polypeptide(L)'
;MNLETGIARADLDTRVEPFLLRRMAPDPDPVPVRRLVPKLTWNRLDLAIKRAFLESLGDRPSEAAGRRYDAHIKAFSLGEMQEPDSAAKSGAEAFRASFVETLTALDTEGFDPQRSLVPLATDGTILNGAHRTAAAMHLGREIVAIETGLEPFVYDYRYFRGRGMSDADLDAAVTDYVRLSPDAAVALLWPAAEGRDAEVARVLGPLVYRKELSLTPRGAHNLLSQVYRGEPWLGPAEEDHPGIDRKLLPCFSGGGGLRVLVLDLPPDRDRVALKDEIRALFGLGKHSIHITDDHAEALDLARLLLNAHGVHMLDHASPNRFPEVRQLAEELRGVLDASGVPADAVAIDSGMVMGLYGLRAPSDLDYVAAAPGPQTDRIEWHKGDRHGIPVTELLTDPQYHFFYWGLRFISLSQVTAMKARRLAGQDAEDLERIRQLPSVALRSPWQDFVYRARFLQSRTKRQVIRGLARIGLKEPARRIYRRVRGGWRR
;
A
#
# COMPACT_ATOMS: atom_id res chain seq x y z
N MET A 1 -33.71 17.37 17.23
CA MET A 1 -33.46 16.02 17.78
C MET A 1 -32.07 16.05 18.40
N ASN A 2 -31.96 15.88 19.72
CA ASN A 2 -30.67 15.99 20.41
C ASN A 2 -29.82 14.75 20.07
N LEU A 3 -28.98 14.86 19.05
CA LEU A 3 -28.09 13.80 18.54
C LEU A 3 -26.90 13.50 19.48
N GLU A 4 -26.92 14.00 20.71
CA GLU A 4 -25.73 14.05 21.58
C GLU A 4 -25.43 12.74 22.32
N THR A 5 -26.39 11.81 22.41
CA THR A 5 -26.17 10.56 23.17
C THR A 5 -26.73 9.30 22.53
N GLY A 6 -27.76 9.38 21.68
CA GLY A 6 -28.29 8.24 20.95
C GLY A 6 -29.43 8.59 19.99
N ILE A 7 -29.78 7.65 19.11
CA ILE A 7 -30.90 7.76 18.16
C ILE A 7 -31.86 6.61 18.42
N ALA A 8 -33.16 6.91 18.51
CA ALA A 8 -34.18 5.88 18.67
C ALA A 8 -34.11 4.91 17.49
N ARG A 9 -34.23 3.61 17.74
CA ARG A 9 -34.10 2.59 16.69
C ARG A 9 -35.06 2.82 15.52
N ALA A 10 -36.27 3.30 15.81
CA ALA A 10 -37.28 3.64 14.80
C ALA A 10 -36.81 4.73 13.83
N ASP A 11 -35.94 5.65 14.27
CA ASP A 11 -35.40 6.76 13.48
C ASP A 11 -34.18 6.37 12.63
N LEU A 12 -33.71 5.13 12.74
CA LEU A 12 -32.61 4.61 11.90
C LEU A 12 -33.09 4.15 10.52
N ASP A 13 -34.40 3.93 10.36
CA ASP A 13 -34.96 3.55 9.08
C ASP A 13 -34.64 4.63 8.03
N THR A 14 -34.29 4.22 6.82
CA THR A 14 -33.75 5.06 5.72
C THR A 14 -32.36 5.69 5.91
N ARG A 15 -31.80 5.75 7.14
CA ARG A 15 -30.47 6.35 7.39
C ARG A 15 -29.33 5.33 7.43
N VAL A 16 -29.66 4.06 7.63
CA VAL A 16 -28.75 2.91 7.70
C VAL A 16 -29.31 1.75 6.86
N GLU A 17 -28.45 0.91 6.29
CA GLU A 17 -28.90 -0.12 5.36
C GLU A 17 -29.78 -1.19 6.05
N PRO A 18 -30.94 -1.56 5.47
CA PRO A 18 -31.91 -2.46 6.12
C PRO A 18 -31.36 -3.82 6.55
N PHE A 19 -30.34 -4.33 5.84
CA PHE A 19 -29.72 -5.61 6.19
C PHE A 19 -28.88 -5.55 7.48
N LEU A 20 -28.39 -4.38 7.87
CA LEU A 20 -27.69 -4.17 9.14
C LEU A 20 -28.71 -4.02 10.28
N LEU A 21 -29.77 -3.23 10.07
CA LEU A 21 -30.85 -3.05 11.04
C LEU A 21 -31.48 -4.40 11.46
N ARG A 22 -31.70 -5.31 10.50
CA ARG A 22 -32.21 -6.67 10.79
C ARG A 22 -31.26 -7.55 11.61
N ARG A 23 -29.97 -7.21 11.69
CA ARG A 23 -28.96 -7.98 12.41
C ARG A 23 -28.66 -7.39 13.80
N MET A 24 -28.94 -6.11 14.01
CA MET A 24 -28.72 -5.44 15.30
C MET A 24 -29.63 -6.05 16.37
N ALA A 25 -29.09 -6.27 17.58
CA ALA A 25 -29.90 -6.62 18.74
C ALA A 25 -30.95 -5.54 19.03
N PRO A 26 -32.10 -5.87 19.67
CA PRO A 26 -33.13 -4.88 20.01
C PRO A 26 -32.59 -3.75 20.91
N ASP A 27 -31.80 -4.12 21.92
CA ASP A 27 -31.12 -3.21 22.84
C ASP A 27 -29.65 -2.99 22.44
N PRO A 28 -29.05 -1.83 22.75
CA PRO A 28 -29.65 -0.66 23.41
C PRO A 28 -30.57 0.17 22.48
N ASP A 29 -31.62 0.75 23.05
CA ASP A 29 -32.47 1.80 22.45
C ASP A 29 -32.63 2.94 23.48
N PRO A 30 -32.12 4.17 23.23
CA PRO A 30 -31.57 4.66 21.97
C PRO A 30 -30.21 4.03 21.60
N VAL A 31 -29.99 3.84 20.30
CA VAL A 31 -28.73 3.32 19.75
C VAL A 31 -27.64 4.38 19.92
N PRO A 32 -26.47 4.05 20.50
CA PRO A 32 -25.40 5.00 20.74
C PRO A 32 -24.90 5.67 19.45
N VAL A 33 -24.64 6.97 19.53
CA VAL A 33 -24.12 7.79 18.43
C VAL A 33 -22.73 8.29 18.78
N ARG A 34 -21.86 8.37 17.78
CA ARG A 34 -20.55 9.01 17.89
C ARG A 34 -20.33 9.99 16.77
N ARG A 35 -19.74 11.13 17.10
CA ARG A 35 -19.08 12.02 16.16
C ARG A 35 -17.60 11.69 16.17
N LEU A 36 -17.03 11.50 14.99
CA LEU A 36 -15.61 11.17 14.88
C LEU A 36 -15.06 11.62 13.53
N VAL A 37 -13.78 12.02 13.53
CA VAL A 37 -12.99 12.10 12.31
C VAL A 37 -12.52 10.68 11.98
N PRO A 38 -12.91 10.11 10.83
CA PRO A 38 -12.56 8.74 10.51
C PRO A 38 -11.05 8.56 10.30
N LYS A 39 -10.56 7.35 10.55
CA LYS A 39 -9.17 6.94 10.32
C LYS A 39 -9.12 5.64 9.53
N LEU A 40 -7.96 5.37 8.93
CA LEU A 40 -7.69 4.05 8.33
C LEU A 40 -7.60 3.00 9.44
N THR A 41 -7.97 1.77 9.10
CA THR A 41 -7.99 0.63 10.02
C THR A 41 -7.57 -0.63 9.27
N TRP A 42 -6.89 -1.55 9.96
CA TRP A 42 -6.26 -2.75 9.37
C TRP A 42 -7.22 -3.63 8.54
N ASN A 43 -8.49 -3.67 8.91
CA ASN A 43 -9.52 -4.51 8.28
C ASN A 43 -10.22 -3.83 7.10
N ARG A 44 -9.86 -2.59 6.76
CA ARG A 44 -10.52 -1.77 5.74
C ARG A 44 -9.53 -1.18 4.73
N LEU A 45 -8.72 -2.05 4.09
CA LEU A 45 -7.76 -1.64 3.04
C LEU A 45 -8.45 -0.89 1.89
N ASP A 46 -9.74 -1.17 1.66
CA ASP A 46 -10.56 -0.49 0.66
C ASP A 46 -10.70 1.03 0.90
N LEU A 47 -10.56 1.49 2.15
CA LEU A 47 -10.57 2.91 2.48
C LEU A 47 -9.29 3.60 2.02
N ALA A 48 -8.12 2.95 2.14
CA ALA A 48 -6.87 3.49 1.62
C ALA A 48 -6.92 3.63 0.09
N ILE A 49 -7.46 2.62 -0.61
CA ILE A 49 -7.64 2.67 -2.07
C ILE A 49 -8.57 3.82 -2.48
N LYS A 50 -9.69 3.99 -1.77
CA LYS A 50 -10.64 5.09 -2.03
C LYS A 50 -10.02 6.46 -1.76
N ARG A 51 -9.28 6.62 -0.66
CA ARG A 51 -8.60 7.88 -0.31
C ARG A 51 -7.52 8.22 -1.34
N ALA A 52 -6.72 7.25 -1.79
CA ALA A 52 -5.75 7.46 -2.85
C ALA A 52 -6.41 7.89 -4.17
N PHE A 53 -7.57 7.32 -4.51
CA PHE A 53 -8.35 7.79 -5.66
C PHE A 53 -8.82 9.24 -5.52
N LEU A 54 -9.33 9.66 -4.36
CA LEU A 54 -9.73 11.05 -4.15
C LEU A 54 -8.55 12.02 -4.25
N GLU A 55 -7.39 11.66 -3.69
CA GLU A 55 -6.16 12.46 -3.86
C GLU A 55 -5.74 12.59 -5.33
N SER A 56 -5.97 11.56 -6.13
CA SER A 56 -5.67 11.57 -7.57
C SER A 56 -6.58 12.48 -8.41
N LEU A 57 -7.64 13.05 -7.82
CA LEU A 57 -8.51 14.02 -8.48
C LEU A 57 -8.05 15.47 -8.27
N GLY A 58 -7.16 15.72 -7.31
CA GLY A 58 -6.66 17.05 -6.98
C GLY A 58 -5.33 17.36 -7.67
N ASP A 59 -4.43 18.01 -6.93
CA ASP A 59 -3.15 18.55 -7.45
C ASP A 59 -2.13 17.50 -7.88
N ARG A 60 -2.35 16.21 -7.57
CA ARG A 60 -1.50 15.09 -7.98
C ARG A 60 -2.28 14.07 -8.81
N PRO A 61 -2.65 14.37 -10.06
CA PRO A 61 -3.38 13.44 -10.92
C PRO A 61 -2.67 12.11 -11.09
N SER A 62 -3.42 11.01 -10.98
CA SER A 62 -2.90 9.66 -11.15
C SER A 62 -3.96 8.73 -11.74
N GLU A 63 -3.75 8.29 -12.98
CA GLU A 63 -4.56 7.24 -13.59
C GLU A 63 -4.34 5.90 -12.89
N ALA A 64 -3.14 5.63 -12.39
CA ALA A 64 -2.82 4.42 -11.64
C ALA A 64 -3.71 4.24 -10.40
N ALA A 65 -3.93 5.32 -9.64
CA ALA A 65 -4.87 5.30 -8.50
C ALA A 65 -6.30 5.00 -8.96
N GLY A 66 -6.72 5.59 -10.09
CA GLY A 66 -7.99 5.27 -10.74
C GLY A 66 -8.12 3.80 -11.13
N ARG A 67 -7.13 3.24 -11.84
CA ARG A 67 -7.11 1.82 -12.24
C ARG A 67 -7.23 0.90 -11.02
N ARG A 68 -6.55 1.25 -9.92
CA ARG A 68 -6.60 0.50 -8.66
C ARG A 68 -7.97 0.60 -7.99
N TYR A 69 -8.60 1.78 -8.02
CA TYR A 69 -9.98 1.96 -7.59
C TYR A 69 -10.91 1.06 -8.40
N ASP A 70 -10.80 1.02 -9.71
CA ASP A 70 -11.65 0.15 -10.53
C ASP A 70 -11.43 -1.34 -10.21
N ALA A 71 -10.16 -1.74 -10.03
CA ALA A 71 -9.81 -3.10 -9.63
C ALA A 71 -10.44 -3.49 -8.28
N HIS A 72 -10.46 -2.57 -7.31
CA HIS A 72 -11.08 -2.81 -6.01
C HIS A 72 -12.62 -2.89 -6.10
N ILE A 73 -13.28 -2.03 -6.88
CA ILE A 73 -14.73 -2.09 -7.09
C ILE A 73 -15.09 -3.39 -7.80
N LYS A 74 -14.32 -3.78 -8.81
CA LYS A 74 -14.48 -5.06 -9.52
C LYS A 74 -14.34 -6.25 -8.56
N ALA A 75 -13.34 -6.24 -7.68
CA ALA A 75 -13.19 -7.27 -6.66
C ALA A 75 -14.37 -7.28 -5.68
N PHE A 76 -14.81 -6.11 -5.21
CA PHE A 76 -15.91 -5.96 -4.25
C PHE A 76 -17.25 -6.44 -4.81
N SER A 77 -17.55 -6.06 -6.05
CA SER A 77 -18.77 -6.42 -6.79
C SER A 77 -18.71 -7.80 -7.45
N LEU A 78 -17.63 -8.56 -7.24
CA LEU A 78 -17.39 -9.84 -7.91
C LEU A 78 -17.53 -9.73 -9.44
N GLY A 79 -17.11 -8.60 -10.00
CA GLY A 79 -17.08 -8.35 -11.43
C GLY A 79 -18.30 -7.71 -12.06
N GLU A 80 -19.37 -7.53 -11.31
CA GLU A 80 -20.60 -6.94 -11.87
C GLU A 80 -20.46 -5.43 -12.03
N MET A 81 -19.65 -4.77 -11.19
CA MET A 81 -19.58 -3.31 -11.11
C MET A 81 -20.98 -2.70 -11.18
N GLN A 82 -21.88 -3.22 -10.35
CA GLN A 82 -23.25 -2.75 -10.15
C GLN A 82 -23.47 -2.55 -8.66
N GLU A 83 -24.08 -1.44 -8.28
CA GLU A 83 -24.57 -1.26 -6.91
C GLU A 83 -25.75 -2.22 -6.67
N PRO A 84 -25.84 -2.86 -5.50
CA PRO A 84 -26.94 -3.80 -5.19
C PRO A 84 -28.34 -3.19 -5.38
N ASP A 85 -28.45 -1.87 -5.26
CA ASP A 85 -29.72 -1.14 -5.16
C ASP A 85 -29.96 -0.16 -6.34
N SER A 86 -29.12 -0.17 -7.39
CA SER A 86 -29.33 0.68 -8.59
C SER A 86 -28.88 -0.01 -9.88
N ALA A 87 -29.87 -0.46 -10.67
CA ALA A 87 -29.63 -1.04 -12.00
C ALA A 87 -29.09 -0.03 -13.03
N ALA A 88 -29.22 1.28 -12.77
CA ALA A 88 -28.78 2.35 -13.67
C ALA A 88 -27.28 2.70 -13.52
N LYS A 89 -26.65 2.32 -12.41
CA LYS A 89 -25.22 2.57 -12.15
C LYS A 89 -24.40 1.32 -12.46
N SER A 90 -24.09 1.11 -13.73
CA SER A 90 -23.24 0.00 -14.17
C SER A 90 -21.92 0.50 -14.75
N GLY A 91 -20.80 -0.09 -14.34
CA GLY A 91 -19.48 0.23 -14.87
C GLY A 91 -18.61 1.10 -13.97
N ALA A 92 -17.30 1.08 -14.21
CA ALA A 92 -16.30 1.80 -13.41
C ALA A 92 -16.56 3.31 -13.35
N GLU A 93 -16.94 3.92 -14.48
CA GLU A 93 -17.21 5.35 -14.58
C GLU A 93 -18.38 5.79 -13.69
N ALA A 94 -19.48 5.02 -13.66
CA ALA A 94 -20.62 5.32 -12.80
C ALA A 94 -20.24 5.28 -11.31
N PHE A 95 -19.40 4.33 -10.91
CA PHE A 95 -18.87 4.26 -9.54
C PHE A 95 -17.94 5.42 -9.21
N ARG A 96 -17.12 5.87 -10.16
CA ARG A 96 -16.26 7.05 -9.98
C ARG A 96 -17.10 8.31 -9.85
N ALA A 97 -18.02 8.55 -10.78
CA ALA A 97 -18.92 9.71 -10.78
C ALA A 97 -19.70 9.80 -9.47
N SER A 98 -20.32 8.70 -9.02
CA SER A 98 -21.06 8.67 -7.76
C SER A 98 -20.18 8.93 -6.54
N PHE A 99 -18.89 8.55 -6.59
CA PHE A 99 -17.96 8.83 -5.51
C PHE A 99 -17.52 10.31 -5.51
N VAL A 100 -17.29 10.91 -6.69
CA VAL A 100 -17.03 12.34 -6.83
C VAL A 100 -18.21 13.17 -6.33
N GLU A 101 -19.45 12.80 -6.70
CA GLU A 101 -20.67 13.44 -6.17
C GLU A 101 -20.72 13.39 -4.64
N THR A 102 -20.34 12.25 -4.04
CA THR A 102 -20.28 12.11 -2.59
C THR A 102 -19.23 13.03 -1.97
N LEU A 103 -18.05 13.15 -2.61
CA LEU A 103 -17.00 14.08 -2.17
C LEU A 103 -17.50 15.52 -2.24
N THR A 104 -18.04 15.94 -3.38
CA THR A 104 -18.52 17.31 -3.60
C THR A 104 -19.62 17.68 -2.61
N ALA A 105 -20.63 16.81 -2.43
CA ALA A 105 -21.71 17.07 -1.47
C ALA A 105 -21.17 17.21 -0.05
N LEU A 106 -20.21 16.37 0.35
CA LEU A 106 -19.62 16.44 1.69
C LEU A 106 -18.77 17.69 1.89
N ASP A 107 -18.10 18.18 0.84
CA ASP A 107 -17.31 19.42 0.91
C ASP A 107 -18.19 20.67 0.99
N THR A 108 -19.29 20.71 0.24
CA THR A 108 -20.18 21.88 0.18
C THR A 108 -21.22 21.93 1.31
N GLU A 109 -21.81 20.79 1.66
CA GLU A 109 -22.93 20.70 2.62
C GLU A 109 -22.51 20.15 3.99
N GLY A 110 -21.33 19.51 4.08
CA GLY A 110 -20.93 18.76 5.27
C GLY A 110 -21.64 17.41 5.39
N PHE A 111 -21.37 16.69 6.48
CA PHE A 111 -22.02 15.40 6.73
C PHE A 111 -23.42 15.63 7.30
N ASP A 112 -24.45 15.17 6.60
CA ASP A 112 -25.84 15.28 7.03
C ASP A 112 -26.34 14.00 7.74
N PRO A 113 -26.46 14.00 9.09
CA PRO A 113 -26.95 12.84 9.85
C PRO A 113 -28.43 12.54 9.66
N GLN A 114 -29.21 13.46 9.08
CA GLN A 114 -30.61 13.20 8.73
C GLN A 114 -30.73 12.35 7.47
N ARG A 115 -29.77 12.49 6.54
CA ARG A 115 -29.72 11.70 5.30
C ARG A 115 -29.04 10.36 5.48
N SER A 116 -27.98 10.29 6.27
CA SER A 116 -27.23 9.04 6.45
C SER A 116 -26.46 8.98 7.75
N LEU A 117 -26.30 7.78 8.29
CA LEU A 117 -25.40 7.49 9.41
C LEU A 117 -24.37 6.45 8.97
N VAL A 118 -23.19 6.48 9.59
CA VAL A 118 -22.14 5.47 9.34
C VAL A 118 -22.24 4.37 10.40
N PRO A 119 -22.56 3.11 10.04
CA PRO A 119 -22.66 2.03 11.00
C PRO A 119 -21.27 1.53 11.41
N LEU A 120 -20.99 1.48 12.72
CA LEU A 120 -19.77 0.95 13.31
C LEU A 120 -19.98 -0.46 13.86
N ALA A 121 -18.93 -1.27 13.75
CA ALA A 121 -18.80 -2.55 14.40
C ALA A 121 -18.43 -2.41 15.89
N THR A 122 -18.39 -3.53 16.59
CA THR A 122 -17.98 -3.62 18.01
C THR A 122 -16.55 -3.14 18.27
N ASP A 123 -15.66 -3.24 17.29
CA ASP A 123 -14.28 -2.74 17.36
C ASP A 123 -14.15 -1.27 16.89
N GLY A 124 -15.28 -0.60 16.60
CA GLY A 124 -15.33 0.77 16.11
C GLY A 124 -15.05 0.92 14.61
N THR A 125 -14.74 -0.16 13.88
CA THR A 125 -14.50 -0.11 12.44
C THR A 125 -15.80 0.01 11.67
N ILE A 126 -15.78 0.67 10.50
CA ILE A 126 -17.01 0.88 9.73
C ILE A 126 -17.52 -0.42 9.08
N LEU A 127 -18.83 -0.65 9.12
CA LEU A 127 -19.51 -1.77 8.46
C LEU A 127 -19.99 -1.42 7.05
N ASN A 128 -20.32 -0.15 6.82
CA ASN A 128 -20.75 0.35 5.52
C ASN A 128 -20.46 1.86 5.39
N GLY A 129 -20.82 2.47 4.27
CA GLY A 129 -20.57 3.90 4.02
C GLY A 129 -19.14 4.21 3.59
N ALA A 130 -18.43 3.25 2.98
CA ALA A 130 -17.01 3.36 2.65
C ALA A 130 -16.65 4.62 1.82
N HIS A 131 -17.48 5.01 0.84
CA HIS A 131 -17.28 6.24 0.08
C HIS A 131 -17.42 7.49 0.96
N ARG A 132 -18.50 7.58 1.77
CA ARG A 132 -18.72 8.70 2.70
C ARG A 132 -17.56 8.81 3.70
N THR A 133 -17.15 7.69 4.28
CA THR A 133 -16.03 7.63 5.23
C THR A 133 -14.72 8.05 4.57
N ALA A 134 -14.40 7.57 3.36
CA ALA A 134 -13.18 7.95 2.65
C ALA A 134 -13.18 9.44 2.23
N ALA A 135 -14.31 9.97 1.79
CA ALA A 135 -14.47 11.40 1.50
C ALA A 135 -14.28 12.25 2.76
N ALA A 136 -14.89 11.86 3.88
CA ALA A 136 -14.71 12.56 5.16
C ALA A 136 -13.26 12.54 5.64
N MET A 137 -12.57 11.39 5.50
CA MET A 137 -11.14 11.29 5.78
C MET A 137 -10.31 12.24 4.89
N HIS A 138 -10.62 12.29 3.60
CA HIS A 138 -9.90 13.14 2.64
C HIS A 138 -10.08 14.63 2.96
N LEU A 139 -11.29 15.05 3.35
CA LEU A 139 -11.60 16.44 3.68
C LEU A 139 -11.30 16.83 5.13
N GLY A 140 -10.86 15.89 5.97
CA GLY A 140 -10.67 16.11 7.41
C GLY A 140 -11.97 16.45 8.16
N ARG A 141 -13.11 15.94 7.69
CA ARG A 141 -14.45 16.23 8.25
C ARG A 141 -14.90 15.12 9.19
N GLU A 142 -15.68 15.50 10.20
CA GLU A 142 -16.36 14.55 11.07
C GLU A 142 -17.51 13.84 10.33
N ILE A 143 -17.76 12.60 10.74
CA ILE A 143 -18.97 11.86 10.39
C ILE A 143 -19.81 11.60 11.64
N VAL A 144 -21.11 11.39 11.45
CA VAL A 144 -22.00 10.89 12.51
C VAL A 144 -22.21 9.40 12.29
N ALA A 145 -21.86 8.62 13.30
CA ALA A 145 -21.81 7.18 13.25
C ALA A 145 -22.66 6.57 14.38
N ILE A 146 -23.12 5.33 14.19
CA ILE A 146 -23.87 4.57 15.21
C ILE A 146 -23.14 3.29 15.60
N GLU A 147 -23.24 2.90 16.87
CA GLU A 147 -22.69 1.64 17.34
C GLU A 147 -23.71 0.51 17.15
N THR A 148 -23.44 -0.40 16.23
CA THR A 148 -24.42 -1.43 15.85
C THR A 148 -24.37 -2.69 16.73
N GLY A 149 -23.29 -2.87 17.51
CA GLY A 149 -23.02 -4.11 18.23
C GLY A 149 -22.71 -5.31 17.33
N LEU A 150 -22.48 -5.10 16.03
CA LEU A 150 -22.17 -6.17 15.08
C LEU A 150 -20.67 -6.40 14.96
N GLU A 151 -20.31 -7.66 14.70
CA GLU A 151 -18.92 -8.04 14.37
C GLU A 151 -18.39 -7.33 13.12
N PRO A 152 -17.09 -6.98 13.10
CA PRO A 152 -16.47 -6.23 12.02
C PRO A 152 -16.43 -7.00 10.70
N PHE A 153 -16.45 -6.24 9.59
CA PHE A 153 -16.12 -6.78 8.28
C PHE A 153 -14.61 -6.68 8.02
N VAL A 154 -14.03 -7.75 7.46
CA VAL A 154 -12.62 -7.81 7.10
C VAL A 154 -12.48 -7.74 5.58
N TYR A 155 -12.20 -6.54 5.10
CA TYR A 155 -11.82 -6.21 3.72
C TYR A 155 -10.32 -5.91 3.67
N ASP A 156 -9.53 -6.89 4.12
CA ASP A 156 -8.06 -6.84 4.13
C ASP A 156 -7.47 -7.24 2.76
N TYR A 157 -6.15 -7.25 2.65
CA TYR A 157 -5.47 -7.68 1.42
C TYR A 157 -5.83 -9.12 1.01
N ARG A 158 -6.12 -10.02 1.96
CA ARG A 158 -6.50 -11.41 1.67
C ARG A 158 -7.87 -11.46 1.02
N TYR A 159 -8.81 -10.63 1.49
CA TYR A 159 -10.13 -10.46 0.89
C TYR A 159 -10.02 -10.08 -0.59
N PHE A 160 -9.18 -9.11 -0.91
CA PHE A 160 -8.99 -8.59 -2.26
C PHE A 160 -8.16 -9.51 -3.17
N ARG A 161 -7.06 -10.07 -2.66
CA ARG A 161 -6.26 -11.11 -3.35
C ARG A 161 -7.12 -12.31 -3.72
N GLY A 162 -7.96 -12.77 -2.80
CA GLY A 162 -8.90 -13.87 -3.02
C GLY A 162 -9.97 -13.59 -4.07
N ARG A 163 -10.16 -12.31 -4.44
CA ARG A 163 -11.11 -11.83 -5.44
C ARG A 163 -10.46 -11.29 -6.71
N GLY A 164 -9.16 -11.56 -6.89
CA GLY A 164 -8.47 -11.33 -8.16
C GLY A 164 -7.84 -9.95 -8.32
N MET A 165 -7.69 -9.17 -7.25
CA MET A 165 -6.74 -8.04 -7.29
C MET A 165 -5.30 -8.59 -7.36
N SER A 166 -4.46 -7.95 -8.17
CA SER A 166 -3.07 -8.34 -8.37
C SER A 166 -2.22 -7.99 -7.16
N ASP A 167 -1.12 -8.72 -6.93
CA ASP A 167 -0.19 -8.39 -5.85
C ASP A 167 0.45 -7.01 -6.03
N ALA A 168 0.68 -6.54 -7.26
CA ALA A 168 1.16 -5.18 -7.53
C ALA A 168 0.14 -4.11 -7.08
N ASP A 169 -1.16 -4.32 -7.35
CA ASP A 169 -2.21 -3.41 -6.89
C ASP A 169 -2.34 -3.41 -5.37
N LEU A 170 -2.17 -4.58 -4.73
CA LEU A 170 -2.22 -4.71 -3.27
C LEU A 170 -1.01 -4.06 -2.61
N ASP A 171 0.19 -4.30 -3.13
CA ASP A 171 1.42 -3.67 -2.66
C ASP A 171 1.32 -2.14 -2.75
N ALA A 172 0.81 -1.62 -3.86
CA ALA A 172 0.59 -0.19 -4.04
C ALA A 172 -0.52 0.36 -3.13
N ALA A 173 -1.62 -0.37 -2.93
CA ALA A 173 -2.68 -0.01 -1.98
C ALA A 173 -2.17 0.04 -0.54
N VAL A 174 -1.29 -0.88 -0.16
CA VAL A 174 -0.70 -0.94 1.18
C VAL A 174 0.35 0.17 1.35
N THR A 175 1.09 0.51 0.31
CA THR A 175 1.99 1.67 0.32
C THR A 175 1.20 2.95 0.56
N ASP A 176 0.04 3.11 -0.08
CA ASP A 176 -0.87 4.21 0.20
C ASP A 176 -1.44 4.14 1.63
N TYR A 177 -1.81 2.96 2.12
CA TYR A 177 -2.22 2.81 3.52
C TYR A 177 -1.14 3.35 4.47
N VAL A 178 0.11 2.93 4.28
CA VAL A 178 1.24 3.38 5.09
C VAL A 178 1.39 4.89 4.95
N ARG A 179 1.43 5.45 3.74
CA ARG A 179 1.55 6.91 3.54
C ARG A 179 0.46 7.71 4.26
N LEU A 180 -0.76 7.18 4.26
CA LEU A 180 -1.97 7.88 4.71
C LEU A 180 -2.28 7.69 6.21
N SER A 181 -1.67 6.70 6.86
CA SER A 181 -1.89 6.36 8.27
C SER A 181 -0.63 6.63 9.10
N PRO A 182 -0.59 7.73 9.89
CA PRO A 182 0.54 8.05 10.77
C PRO A 182 0.88 6.94 11.79
N ASP A 183 -0.11 6.12 12.11
CA ASP A 183 0.01 5.01 13.06
C ASP A 183 0.53 3.72 12.37
N ALA A 184 0.77 3.74 11.05
CA ALA A 184 1.31 2.58 10.35
C ALA A 184 2.77 2.33 10.74
N ALA A 185 3.13 1.05 10.86
CA ALA A 185 4.51 0.62 11.05
C ALA A 185 4.84 -0.54 10.12
N VAL A 186 6.11 -0.63 9.72
CA VAL A 186 6.62 -1.78 8.97
C VAL A 186 7.51 -2.60 9.89
N ALA A 187 7.21 -3.90 9.99
CA ALA A 187 8.02 -4.86 10.69
C ALA A 187 8.66 -5.83 9.70
N LEU A 188 9.97 -6.02 9.84
CA LEU A 188 10.80 -6.95 9.08
C LEU A 188 11.14 -8.12 10.00
N LEU A 189 10.49 -9.25 9.78
CA LEU A 189 10.84 -10.49 10.46
C LEU A 189 11.89 -11.20 9.60
N TRP A 190 13.12 -11.20 10.09
CA TRP A 190 14.30 -11.65 9.35
C TRP A 190 14.24 -13.14 9.03
N PRO A 191 14.88 -13.62 7.95
CA PRO A 191 14.89 -15.04 7.61
C PRO A 191 15.27 -15.96 8.77
N ALA A 192 16.23 -15.60 9.61
CA ALA A 192 16.64 -16.42 10.76
C ALA A 192 15.52 -16.69 11.79
N ALA A 193 14.46 -15.88 11.83
CA ALA A 193 13.37 -15.98 12.80
C ALA A 193 12.25 -16.93 12.35
N GLU A 194 12.53 -18.23 12.21
CA GLU A 194 11.59 -19.21 11.62
C GLU A 194 10.72 -19.96 12.63
N GLY A 195 9.60 -20.53 12.14
CA GLY A 195 8.84 -21.54 12.88
C GLY A 195 7.94 -21.03 14.01
N ARG A 196 7.81 -19.71 14.22
CA ARG A 196 6.97 -19.08 15.27
C ARG A 196 5.99 -18.04 14.72
N ASP A 197 5.58 -18.16 13.46
CA ASP A 197 4.73 -17.16 12.79
C ASP A 197 3.37 -16.95 13.50
N ALA A 198 2.81 -18.00 14.12
CA ALA A 198 1.52 -17.91 14.81
C ALA A 198 1.66 -17.15 16.15
N GLU A 199 2.75 -17.38 16.87
CA GLU A 199 3.15 -16.64 18.07
C GLU A 199 3.38 -15.17 17.72
N VAL A 200 4.17 -14.88 16.68
CA VAL A 200 4.41 -13.51 16.21
C VAL A 200 3.11 -12.82 15.83
N ALA A 201 2.19 -13.51 15.13
CA ALA A 201 0.89 -12.94 14.79
C ALA A 201 0.02 -12.64 16.02
N ARG A 202 0.11 -13.44 17.09
CA ARG A 202 -0.57 -13.17 18.37
C ARG A 202 0.01 -11.93 19.06
N VAL A 203 1.33 -11.81 19.08
CA VAL A 203 2.03 -10.68 19.69
C VAL A 203 1.74 -9.39 18.93
N LEU A 204 1.87 -9.39 17.60
CA LEU A 204 1.63 -8.21 16.76
C LEU A 204 0.16 -7.85 16.65
N GLY A 205 -0.74 -8.82 16.73
CA GLY A 205 -2.16 -8.61 16.49
C GLY A 205 -2.50 -8.57 14.99
N PRO A 206 -3.67 -8.00 14.62
CA PRO A 206 -4.10 -7.95 13.24
C PRO A 206 -3.12 -7.19 12.33
N LEU A 207 -2.85 -7.76 11.17
CA LEU A 207 -1.96 -7.16 10.17
C LEU A 207 -2.77 -6.45 9.10
N VAL A 208 -2.30 -5.28 8.67
CA VAL A 208 -2.73 -4.62 7.43
C VAL A 208 -2.26 -5.45 6.23
N TYR A 209 -1.01 -5.93 6.28
CA TYR A 209 -0.40 -6.67 5.17
C TYR A 209 0.67 -7.65 5.64
N ARG A 210 0.87 -8.72 4.86
CA ARG A 210 2.03 -9.62 4.96
C ARG A 210 2.49 -10.02 3.56
N LYS A 211 3.78 -9.81 3.29
CA LYS A 211 4.48 -10.23 2.09
C LYS A 211 5.75 -10.98 2.48
N GLU A 212 6.11 -11.97 1.68
CA GLU A 212 7.38 -12.68 1.81
C GLU A 212 8.24 -12.37 0.59
N LEU A 213 9.52 -12.09 0.82
CA LEU A 213 10.50 -11.71 -0.19
C LEU A 213 11.73 -12.62 -0.07
N SER A 214 12.14 -13.19 -1.20
CA SER A 214 13.46 -13.82 -1.32
C SER A 214 14.42 -12.78 -1.86
N LEU A 215 15.42 -12.41 -1.05
CA LEU A 215 16.48 -11.48 -1.47
C LEU A 215 17.77 -12.26 -1.74
N THR A 216 18.53 -11.81 -2.72
CA THR A 216 19.92 -12.22 -2.92
C THR A 216 20.81 -11.71 -1.77
N PRO A 217 22.04 -12.22 -1.61
CA PRO A 217 22.99 -11.64 -0.65
C PRO A 217 23.22 -10.14 -0.88
N ARG A 218 23.26 -9.70 -2.15
CA ARG A 218 23.35 -8.28 -2.52
C ARG A 218 22.10 -7.50 -2.10
N GLY A 219 20.91 -8.06 -2.31
CA GLY A 219 19.65 -7.46 -1.86
C GLY A 219 19.53 -7.33 -0.35
N ALA A 220 19.94 -8.35 0.37
CA ALA A 220 20.00 -8.32 1.83
C ALA A 220 21.00 -7.26 2.33
N HIS A 221 22.18 -7.16 1.70
CA HIS A 221 23.16 -6.11 1.99
C HIS A 221 22.59 -4.70 1.75
N ASN A 222 22.05 -4.46 0.55
CA ASN A 222 21.48 -3.19 0.16
C ASN A 222 20.26 -2.80 1.02
N LEU A 223 19.49 -3.77 1.53
CA LEU A 223 18.39 -3.52 2.46
C LEU A 223 18.91 -3.11 3.85
N LEU A 224 19.90 -3.83 4.38
CA LEU A 224 20.47 -3.53 5.69
C LEU A 224 21.10 -2.13 5.73
N SER A 225 21.70 -1.67 4.61
CA SER A 225 22.22 -0.30 4.50
C SER A 225 21.13 0.77 4.58
N GLN A 226 19.88 0.45 4.20
CA GLN A 226 18.74 1.35 4.34
C GLN A 226 18.14 1.30 5.73
N VAL A 227 17.92 0.10 6.27
CA VAL A 227 17.29 -0.12 7.58
C VAL A 227 18.11 0.48 8.71
N TYR A 228 19.43 0.46 8.60
CA TYR A 228 20.35 0.96 9.62
C TYR A 228 21.08 2.24 9.16
N ARG A 229 20.49 3.00 8.22
CA ARG A 229 21.12 4.20 7.67
C ARG A 229 21.53 5.16 8.79
N GLY A 230 22.76 5.67 8.74
CA GLY A 230 23.29 6.62 9.72
C GLY A 230 23.93 5.97 10.95
N GLU A 231 23.83 4.65 11.11
CA GLU A 231 24.49 3.95 12.20
C GLU A 231 26.02 3.89 11.99
N PRO A 232 26.85 4.34 12.96
CA PRO A 232 28.30 4.41 12.80
C PRO A 232 28.96 3.07 12.49
N TRP A 233 28.38 1.96 12.97
CA TRP A 233 28.94 0.62 12.81
C TRP A 233 28.82 0.09 11.38
N LEU A 234 28.02 0.71 10.50
CA LEU A 234 27.96 0.35 9.08
C LEU A 234 29.33 0.52 8.40
N GLY A 235 30.13 1.49 8.85
CA GLY A 235 31.35 1.89 8.16
C GLY A 235 31.10 2.79 6.95
N PRO A 236 32.18 3.26 6.29
CA PRO A 236 32.11 4.23 5.21
C PRO A 236 31.34 3.69 4.00
N ALA A 237 30.58 4.56 3.35
CA ALA A 237 29.82 4.20 2.16
C ALA A 237 30.74 3.88 0.97
N GLU A 238 31.90 4.51 0.92
CA GLU A 238 32.93 4.35 -0.12
C GLU A 238 33.51 2.93 -0.14
N GLU A 239 33.49 2.24 1.01
CA GLU A 239 33.87 0.84 1.16
C GLU A 239 32.64 -0.09 1.13
N ASP A 240 31.50 0.41 0.65
CA ASP A 240 30.22 -0.30 0.58
C ASP A 240 29.72 -0.81 1.94
N HIS A 241 29.90 -0.04 3.01
CA HIS A 241 29.41 -0.36 4.35
C HIS A 241 29.84 -1.75 4.89
N PRO A 242 31.16 -1.99 5.08
CA PRO A 242 31.69 -3.31 5.45
C PRO A 242 31.15 -3.86 6.78
N GLY A 243 30.58 -3.01 7.64
CA GLY A 243 29.95 -3.43 8.89
C GLY A 243 28.69 -4.28 8.71
N ILE A 244 28.06 -4.22 7.53
CA ILE A 244 26.84 -4.99 7.22
C ILE A 244 27.08 -6.49 7.28
N ASP A 245 28.27 -6.97 6.92
CA ASP A 245 28.60 -8.41 6.91
C ASP A 245 28.36 -9.08 8.27
N ARG A 246 28.63 -8.35 9.36
CA ARG A 246 28.39 -8.82 10.73
C ARG A 246 26.90 -9.01 11.05
N LYS A 247 26.03 -8.26 10.36
CA LYS A 247 24.58 -8.29 10.54
C LYS A 247 23.89 -9.21 9.55
N LEU A 248 24.44 -9.34 8.35
CA LEU A 248 23.90 -10.10 7.23
C LEU A 248 23.68 -11.57 7.60
N LEU A 249 24.75 -12.29 7.96
CA LEU A 249 24.68 -13.72 8.21
C LEU A 249 23.71 -14.08 9.36
N PRO A 250 23.75 -13.40 10.54
CA PRO A 250 22.81 -13.72 11.62
C PRO A 250 21.35 -13.44 11.27
N CYS A 251 21.04 -12.42 10.45
CA CYS A 251 19.67 -12.12 10.04
C CYS A 251 19.18 -13.04 8.91
N PHE A 252 20.05 -13.42 7.97
CA PHE A 252 19.69 -14.12 6.73
C PHE A 252 20.09 -15.60 6.71
N SER A 253 20.36 -16.21 7.87
CA SER A 253 20.77 -17.62 7.99
C SER A 253 19.63 -18.65 7.88
N GLY A 254 18.37 -18.20 7.90
CA GLY A 254 17.19 -19.06 7.71
C GLY A 254 16.98 -19.50 6.25
N GLY A 255 16.23 -20.58 6.05
CA GLY A 255 15.81 -21.07 4.73
C GLY A 255 14.58 -20.38 4.14
N GLY A 256 13.84 -19.60 4.93
CA GLY A 256 12.65 -18.85 4.53
C GLY A 256 12.95 -17.44 4.02
N GLY A 257 11.94 -16.78 3.44
CA GLY A 257 12.07 -15.40 2.98
C GLY A 257 12.02 -14.35 4.10
N LEU A 258 12.47 -13.15 3.77
CA LEU A 258 12.19 -11.95 4.56
C LEU A 258 10.67 -11.74 4.60
N ARG A 259 10.09 -11.66 5.80
CA ARG A 259 8.66 -11.39 5.98
C ARG A 259 8.47 -9.91 6.29
N VAL A 260 7.85 -9.20 5.35
CA VAL A 260 7.44 -7.80 5.47
C VAL A 260 6.02 -7.75 6.01
N LEU A 261 5.84 -7.19 7.18
CA LEU A 261 4.57 -7.10 7.90
C LEU A 261 4.21 -5.62 8.04
N VAL A 262 2.99 -5.24 7.65
CA VAL A 262 2.48 -3.89 7.86
C VAL A 262 1.44 -3.94 8.97
N LEU A 263 1.63 -3.07 9.95
CA LEU A 263 0.88 -3.01 11.20
C LEU A 263 0.15 -1.68 11.32
N ASP A 264 -0.98 -1.72 12.00
CA ASP A 264 -1.64 -0.54 12.55
C ASP A 264 -1.21 -0.47 14.01
N LEU A 265 -0.21 0.36 14.31
CA LEU A 265 0.50 0.39 15.59
C LEU A 265 0.31 1.75 16.26
N PRO A 266 -0.76 1.91 17.06
CA PRO A 266 -1.10 3.19 17.65
C PRO A 266 0.00 3.69 18.60
N PRO A 267 0.10 5.02 18.83
CA PRO A 267 1.23 5.62 19.55
C PRO A 267 1.38 5.16 21.01
N ASP A 268 0.29 4.70 21.64
CA ASP A 268 0.26 4.18 23.00
C ASP A 268 0.82 2.76 23.12
N ARG A 269 1.01 2.07 21.99
CA ARG A 269 1.58 0.73 21.98
C ARG A 269 3.10 0.78 21.99
N ASP A 270 3.69 0.29 23.09
CA ASP A 270 5.13 0.27 23.29
C ASP A 270 5.84 -0.62 22.25
N ARG A 271 6.55 0.04 21.31
CA ARG A 271 7.31 -0.60 20.24
C ARG A 271 8.50 -1.38 20.76
N VAL A 272 9.12 -0.95 21.86
CA VAL A 272 10.28 -1.60 22.47
C VAL A 272 9.84 -2.90 23.12
N ALA A 273 8.79 -2.84 23.97
CA ALA A 273 8.22 -4.03 24.58
C ALA A 273 7.76 -5.05 23.53
N LEU A 274 7.13 -4.59 22.43
CA LEU A 274 6.70 -5.44 21.33
C LEU A 274 7.88 -6.13 20.63
N LYS A 275 8.96 -5.38 20.36
CA LYS A 275 10.20 -5.95 19.80
C LYS A 275 10.77 -7.00 20.75
N ASP A 276 10.83 -6.72 22.04
CA ASP A 276 11.43 -7.60 23.05
C ASP A 276 10.64 -8.89 23.27
N GLU A 277 9.31 -8.83 23.27
CA GLU A 277 8.45 -10.03 23.32
C GLU A 277 8.74 -10.95 22.12
N ILE A 278 8.84 -10.39 20.91
CA ILE A 278 9.17 -11.17 19.71
C ILE A 278 10.60 -11.70 19.77
N ARG A 279 11.58 -10.91 20.24
CA ARG A 279 12.97 -11.35 20.43
C ARG A 279 13.06 -12.54 21.38
N ALA A 280 12.27 -12.53 22.45
CA ALA A 280 12.21 -13.63 23.41
C ALA A 280 11.70 -14.95 22.78
N LEU A 281 10.80 -14.88 21.79
CA LEU A 281 10.29 -16.08 21.09
C LEU A 281 11.39 -16.86 20.35
N PHE A 282 12.40 -16.16 19.85
CA PHE A 282 13.45 -16.74 19.00
C PHE A 282 14.81 -16.87 19.69
N GLY A 283 15.10 -16.06 20.71
CA GLY A 283 16.42 -16.04 21.37
C GLY A 283 17.54 -15.46 20.51
N LEU A 284 17.22 -14.76 19.42
CA LEU A 284 18.18 -14.19 18.45
C LEU A 284 18.51 -12.71 18.70
N GLY A 285 17.97 -12.12 19.77
CA GLY A 285 18.12 -10.69 20.08
C GLY A 285 17.72 -9.81 18.88
N LYS A 286 18.51 -8.77 18.58
CA LYS A 286 18.24 -7.83 17.48
C LYS A 286 18.29 -8.45 16.06
N HIS A 287 18.51 -9.75 15.93
CA HIS A 287 18.51 -10.48 14.64
C HIS A 287 17.20 -11.22 14.37
N SER A 288 16.19 -11.14 15.25
CA SER A 288 14.88 -11.72 14.98
C SER A 288 13.96 -10.80 14.16
N ILE A 289 13.83 -9.54 14.58
CA ILE A 289 12.89 -8.57 14.01
C ILE A 289 13.46 -7.14 14.04
N HIS A 290 13.09 -6.36 13.03
CA HIS A 290 13.13 -4.90 13.05
C HIS A 290 11.70 -4.36 12.91
N ILE A 291 11.36 -3.29 13.64
CA ILE A 291 10.10 -2.55 13.46
C ILE A 291 10.53 -1.09 13.35
N THR A 292 9.99 -0.37 12.37
CA THR A 292 10.32 1.04 12.16
C THR A 292 10.03 1.87 13.39
N ASP A 293 10.89 2.85 13.64
CA ASP A 293 10.81 3.71 14.82
C ASP A 293 9.85 4.89 14.56
N ASP A 294 9.78 5.36 13.31
CA ASP A 294 8.83 6.40 12.89
C ASP A 294 8.09 6.09 11.58
N HIS A 295 7.20 7.02 11.19
CA HIS A 295 6.38 6.96 9.99
C HIS A 295 7.18 7.16 8.69
N ALA A 296 8.22 7.99 8.72
CA ALA A 296 9.05 8.24 7.56
C ALA A 296 9.84 6.98 7.17
N GLU A 297 10.43 6.30 8.16
CA GLU A 297 11.04 4.98 7.99
C GLU A 297 10.04 3.94 7.48
N ALA A 298 8.82 3.91 8.05
CA ALA A 298 7.77 3.00 7.61
C ALA A 298 7.43 3.21 6.13
N LEU A 299 7.30 4.47 5.71
CA LEU A 299 7.01 4.84 4.34
C LEU A 299 8.17 4.51 3.39
N ASP A 300 9.42 4.79 3.79
CA ASP A 300 10.61 4.45 3.00
C ASP A 300 10.71 2.93 2.77
N LEU A 301 10.54 2.13 3.82
CA LEU A 301 10.56 0.67 3.69
C LEU A 301 9.37 0.13 2.88
N ALA A 302 8.17 0.70 3.05
CA ALA A 302 7.01 0.31 2.25
C ALA A 302 7.25 0.60 0.76
N ARG A 303 7.71 1.81 0.41
CA ARG A 303 8.01 2.21 -0.97
C ARG A 303 9.11 1.38 -1.61
N LEU A 304 10.06 0.89 -0.82
CA LEU A 304 11.16 0.05 -1.28
C LEU A 304 10.75 -1.43 -1.47
N LEU A 305 10.12 -2.04 -0.46
CA LEU A 305 9.86 -3.48 -0.40
C LEU A 305 8.51 -3.90 -1.00
N LEU A 306 7.55 -2.97 -1.05
CA LEU A 306 6.25 -3.15 -1.73
C LEU A 306 6.29 -2.56 -3.15
N ASN A 307 7.48 -2.54 -3.76
CA ASN A 307 7.66 -2.18 -5.15
C ASN A 307 8.61 -3.19 -5.81
N ALA A 308 8.16 -3.83 -6.89
CA ALA A 308 8.96 -4.83 -7.61
C ALA A 308 10.26 -4.25 -8.17
N HIS A 309 10.26 -2.98 -8.59
CA HIS A 309 11.47 -2.29 -9.05
C HIS A 309 12.41 -1.92 -7.91
N GLY A 310 11.88 -1.65 -6.72
CA GLY A 310 12.68 -1.44 -5.51
C GLY A 310 13.39 -2.72 -5.08
N VAL A 311 12.66 -3.85 -5.05
CA VAL A 311 13.24 -5.17 -4.75
C VAL A 311 14.26 -5.58 -5.82
N HIS A 312 13.95 -5.40 -7.10
CA HIS A 312 14.90 -5.67 -8.18
C HIS A 312 16.18 -4.84 -8.04
N MET A 313 16.05 -3.56 -7.70
CA MET A 313 17.18 -2.70 -7.45
C MET A 313 18.02 -3.25 -6.29
N LEU A 314 17.41 -3.64 -5.17
CA LEU A 314 18.14 -4.22 -4.04
C LEU A 314 19.00 -5.40 -4.50
N ASP A 315 18.44 -6.33 -5.27
CA ASP A 315 19.13 -7.54 -5.68
C ASP A 315 20.27 -7.36 -6.69
N HIS A 316 20.23 -6.28 -7.48
CA HIS A 316 21.07 -6.15 -8.67
C HIS A 316 21.92 -4.89 -8.71
N ALA A 317 21.66 -3.91 -7.85
CA ALA A 317 22.39 -2.66 -7.82
C ALA A 317 23.66 -2.72 -6.96
N SER A 318 24.61 -1.84 -7.28
CA SER A 318 25.80 -1.55 -6.46
C SER A 318 25.87 -0.04 -6.21
N PRO A 319 25.02 0.51 -5.32
CA PRO A 319 24.83 1.96 -5.17
C PRO A 319 26.08 2.74 -4.81
N ASN A 320 27.04 2.10 -4.15
CA ASN A 320 28.29 2.69 -3.69
C ASN A 320 29.46 2.45 -4.64
N ARG A 321 29.24 1.83 -5.81
CA ARG A 321 30.33 1.55 -6.78
C ARG A 321 30.99 2.82 -7.30
N PHE A 322 30.20 3.87 -7.48
CA PHE A 322 30.64 5.17 -8.00
C PHE A 322 30.32 6.26 -6.97
N PRO A 323 31.33 6.93 -6.37
CA PRO A 323 31.10 8.00 -5.40
C PRO A 323 30.21 9.14 -5.93
N GLU A 324 30.25 9.39 -7.24
CA GLU A 324 29.47 10.42 -7.93
C GLU A 324 27.97 10.23 -7.74
N VAL A 325 27.49 8.98 -7.64
CA VAL A 325 26.07 8.66 -7.43
C VAL A 325 25.58 9.24 -6.10
N ARG A 326 26.37 9.09 -5.04
CA ARG A 326 26.03 9.63 -3.72
C ARG A 326 26.13 11.14 -3.70
N GLN A 327 27.23 11.68 -4.22
CA GLN A 327 27.48 13.13 -4.28
C GLN A 327 26.35 13.87 -5.02
N LEU A 328 25.96 13.39 -6.21
CA LEU A 328 24.88 14.00 -6.99
C LEU A 328 23.50 13.84 -6.31
N ALA A 329 23.24 12.72 -5.65
CA ALA A 329 21.99 12.52 -4.90
C ALA A 329 21.88 13.47 -3.69
N GLU A 330 22.99 13.71 -2.99
CA GLU A 330 23.07 14.67 -1.89
C GLU A 330 22.99 16.12 -2.40
N GLU A 331 23.66 16.45 -3.51
CA GLU A 331 23.58 17.75 -4.17
C GLU A 331 22.13 18.06 -4.58
N LEU A 332 21.44 17.11 -5.24
CA LEU A 332 20.04 17.26 -5.60
C LEU A 332 19.17 17.50 -4.37
N ARG A 333 19.35 16.74 -3.29
CA ARG A 333 18.57 16.94 -2.06
C ARG A 333 18.76 18.36 -1.52
N GLY A 334 20.00 18.82 -1.40
CA GLY A 334 20.29 20.18 -0.93
C GLY A 334 19.65 21.26 -1.81
N VAL A 335 19.69 21.08 -3.13
CA VAL A 335 19.08 22.00 -4.09
C VAL A 335 17.55 22.01 -4.01
N LEU A 336 16.92 20.83 -3.85
CA LEU A 336 15.46 20.71 -3.67
C LEU A 336 15.02 21.35 -2.35
N ASP A 337 15.72 21.07 -1.25
CA ASP A 337 15.43 21.61 0.08
C ASP A 337 15.55 23.14 0.09
N ALA A 338 16.63 23.68 -0.49
CA ALA A 338 16.83 25.13 -0.63
C ALA A 338 15.75 25.82 -1.47
N SER A 339 15.14 25.07 -2.40
CA SER A 339 14.10 25.57 -3.31
C SER A 339 12.67 25.28 -2.80
N GLY A 340 12.53 24.63 -1.63
CA GLY A 340 11.23 24.21 -1.11
C GLY A 340 10.49 23.19 -1.99
N VAL A 341 11.20 22.49 -2.87
CA VAL A 341 10.61 21.47 -3.76
C VAL A 341 10.61 20.13 -3.02
N PRO A 342 9.45 19.49 -2.79
CA PRO A 342 9.43 18.19 -2.13
C PRO A 342 10.19 17.14 -2.93
N ALA A 343 11.04 16.35 -2.25
CA ALA A 343 11.77 15.24 -2.89
C ALA A 343 10.85 14.23 -3.59
N ASP A 344 9.61 14.08 -3.10
CA ASP A 344 8.60 13.21 -3.69
C ASP A 344 7.82 13.87 -4.85
N ALA A 345 8.18 15.08 -5.28
CA ALA A 345 7.63 15.75 -6.47
C ALA A 345 8.48 15.52 -7.73
N VAL A 346 9.67 14.91 -7.60
CA VAL A 346 10.61 14.70 -8.71
C VAL A 346 10.96 13.22 -8.87
N ALA A 347 11.54 12.82 -10.01
CA ALA A 347 12.16 11.50 -10.18
C ALA A 347 13.50 11.61 -10.91
N ILE A 348 14.53 10.99 -10.35
CA ILE A 348 15.87 10.93 -10.93
C ILE A 348 15.89 9.99 -12.13
N ASP A 349 16.52 10.41 -13.23
CA ASP A 349 16.45 9.75 -14.53
C ASP A 349 17.77 9.05 -14.93
N SER A 350 17.64 8.14 -15.90
CA SER A 350 18.65 7.59 -16.81
C SER A 350 20.08 7.48 -16.30
N GLY A 351 20.91 8.53 -16.41
CA GLY A 351 22.34 8.46 -16.07
C GLY A 351 22.59 8.01 -14.64
N MET A 352 21.83 8.58 -13.70
CA MET A 352 21.90 8.22 -12.29
C MET A 352 21.31 6.84 -12.01
N VAL A 353 20.29 6.41 -12.76
CA VAL A 353 19.77 5.03 -12.65
C VAL A 353 20.85 4.02 -13.07
N MET A 354 21.59 4.28 -14.15
CA MET A 354 22.72 3.46 -14.57
C MET A 354 23.84 3.43 -13.52
N GLY A 355 24.15 4.59 -12.93
CA GLY A 355 25.11 4.73 -11.83
C GLY A 355 24.71 3.96 -10.59
N LEU A 356 23.46 4.07 -10.16
CA LEU A 356 22.91 3.38 -9.00
C LEU A 356 23.01 1.86 -9.14
N TYR A 357 22.73 1.33 -10.33
CA TYR A 357 22.92 -0.09 -10.63
C TYR A 357 24.39 -0.51 -10.76
N GLY A 358 25.33 0.44 -10.69
CA GLY A 358 26.75 0.19 -10.83
C GLY A 358 27.17 -0.14 -12.26
N LEU A 359 26.42 0.29 -13.28
CA LEU A 359 26.68 -0.03 -14.69
C LEU A 359 27.68 0.94 -15.34
N ARG A 360 27.61 2.23 -15.00
CA ARG A 360 28.60 3.26 -15.37
C ARG A 360 28.49 4.47 -14.46
N ALA A 361 29.56 5.23 -14.29
CA ALA A 361 29.52 6.47 -13.50
C ALA A 361 28.64 7.54 -14.18
N PRO A 362 27.80 8.27 -13.42
CA PRO A 362 27.11 9.46 -13.91
C PRO A 362 28.06 10.67 -13.93
N SER A 363 27.98 11.48 -14.98
CA SER A 363 28.65 12.80 -15.07
C SER A 363 27.84 13.90 -14.39
N ASP A 364 26.53 13.78 -14.54
CA ASP A 364 25.46 14.72 -14.28
C ASP A 364 24.23 13.97 -13.75
N LEU A 365 23.27 14.73 -13.22
CA LEU A 365 22.00 14.24 -12.74
C LEU A 365 20.87 14.88 -13.53
N ASP A 366 20.19 14.06 -14.31
CA ASP A 366 18.90 14.41 -14.89
C ASP A 366 17.78 14.03 -13.93
N TYR A 367 16.77 14.89 -13.79
CA TYR A 367 15.53 14.52 -13.12
C TYR A 367 14.30 15.05 -13.87
N VAL A 368 13.16 14.39 -13.65
CA VAL A 368 11.86 14.77 -14.21
C VAL A 368 10.93 15.30 -13.13
N ALA A 369 10.16 16.33 -13.47
CA ALA A 369 9.13 16.90 -12.61
C ALA A 369 8.01 17.53 -13.45
N ALA A 370 6.82 17.68 -12.87
CA ALA A 370 5.65 18.22 -13.58
C ALA A 370 5.82 19.70 -14.01
N ALA A 371 6.62 20.45 -13.26
CA ALA A 371 6.97 21.84 -13.55
C ALA A 371 8.50 21.99 -13.54
N PRO A 372 9.05 23.04 -14.20
CA PRO A 372 10.46 23.38 -14.09
C PRO A 372 10.89 23.51 -12.63
N GLY A 373 12.00 22.85 -12.28
CA GLY A 373 12.59 22.92 -10.95
C GLY A 373 14.00 23.51 -10.98
N PRO A 374 14.70 23.49 -9.83
CA PRO A 374 16.04 24.06 -9.72
C PRO A 374 17.08 23.30 -10.55
N GLN A 375 18.04 24.04 -11.11
CA GLN A 375 19.09 23.50 -11.96
C GLN A 375 20.46 24.01 -11.49
N THR A 376 21.50 23.21 -11.71
CA THR A 376 22.91 23.58 -11.50
C THR A 376 23.73 23.14 -12.73
N ASP A 377 25.03 23.40 -12.74
CA ASP A 377 25.93 22.92 -13.81
C ASP A 377 25.96 21.38 -13.94
N ARG A 378 25.47 20.65 -12.93
CA ARG A 378 25.46 19.19 -12.86
C ARG A 378 24.07 18.59 -12.66
N ILE A 379 23.06 19.42 -12.41
CA ILE A 379 21.69 18.98 -12.14
C ILE A 379 20.75 19.63 -13.16
N GLU A 380 20.12 18.81 -13.98
CA GLU A 380 19.24 19.25 -15.05
C GLU A 380 17.81 18.74 -14.86
N TRP A 381 16.85 19.66 -15.00
CA TRP A 381 15.44 19.31 -15.07
C TRP A 381 15.02 19.01 -16.51
N HIS A 382 14.21 17.96 -16.68
CA HIS A 382 13.55 17.65 -17.93
C HIS A 382 12.06 17.41 -17.73
N LYS A 383 11.26 17.73 -18.76
CA LYS A 383 9.81 17.49 -18.74
C LYS A 383 9.43 15.99 -18.74
N GLY A 384 10.34 15.11 -19.16
CA GLY A 384 10.12 13.66 -19.19
C GLY A 384 9.48 13.12 -20.48
N ASP A 385 9.21 13.95 -21.49
CA ASP A 385 8.54 13.56 -22.75
C ASP A 385 9.23 12.38 -23.47
N ARG A 386 10.55 12.23 -23.28
CA ARG A 386 11.37 11.15 -23.84
C ARG A 386 10.94 9.76 -23.38
N HIS A 387 10.25 9.64 -22.25
CA HIS A 387 9.75 8.36 -21.70
C HIS A 387 8.50 7.85 -22.41
N GLY A 388 7.77 8.71 -23.14
CA GLY A 388 6.53 8.32 -23.81
C GLY A 388 5.36 8.00 -22.88
N ILE A 389 5.50 8.35 -21.60
CA ILE A 389 4.50 8.24 -20.55
C ILE A 389 4.33 9.65 -19.95
N PRO A 390 3.11 10.09 -19.61
CA PRO A 390 2.91 11.37 -18.93
C PRO A 390 3.75 11.48 -17.66
N VAL A 391 4.36 12.65 -17.42
CA VAL A 391 5.22 12.86 -16.23
C VAL A 391 4.48 12.60 -14.92
N THR A 392 3.19 12.90 -14.85
CA THR A 392 2.33 12.57 -13.70
C THR A 392 2.29 11.07 -13.43
N GLU A 393 2.19 10.23 -14.45
CA GLU A 393 2.25 8.77 -14.30
C GLU A 393 3.66 8.30 -13.94
N LEU A 394 4.72 8.89 -14.50
CA LEU A 394 6.11 8.57 -14.07
C LEU A 394 6.31 8.80 -12.57
N LEU A 395 5.68 9.84 -12.02
CA LEU A 395 5.79 10.22 -10.62
C LEU A 395 4.83 9.47 -9.68
N THR A 396 3.71 8.96 -10.19
CA THR A 396 2.61 8.40 -9.36
C THR A 396 2.37 6.91 -9.57
N ASP A 397 2.67 6.34 -10.73
CA ASP A 397 2.53 4.90 -10.97
C ASP A 397 3.81 4.16 -10.52
N PRO A 398 3.73 3.27 -9.51
CA PRO A 398 4.89 2.52 -9.02
C PRO A 398 5.50 1.56 -10.07
N GLN A 399 4.89 1.37 -11.25
CA GLN A 399 5.50 0.63 -12.36
C GLN A 399 6.62 1.41 -13.06
N TYR A 400 6.65 2.74 -12.93
CA TYR A 400 7.62 3.58 -13.64
C TYR A 400 8.70 4.15 -12.73
N HIS A 401 8.63 3.89 -11.42
CA HIS A 401 9.62 4.37 -10.47
C HIS A 401 9.78 3.43 -9.28
N PHE A 402 10.84 3.66 -8.52
CA PHE A 402 11.04 3.11 -7.18
C PHE A 402 11.69 4.18 -6.29
N PHE A 403 11.76 3.92 -4.99
CA PHE A 403 12.42 4.81 -4.04
C PHE A 403 13.68 4.17 -3.48
N TYR A 404 14.73 4.97 -3.34
CA TYR A 404 15.94 4.61 -2.62
C TYR A 404 16.57 5.87 -2.03
N TRP A 405 17.18 5.77 -0.84
CA TRP A 405 17.65 6.96 -0.11
C TRP A 405 16.57 8.04 0.09
N GLY A 406 15.29 7.68 0.15
CA GLY A 406 14.19 8.65 0.22
C GLY A 406 13.99 9.50 -1.04
N LEU A 407 14.69 9.17 -2.14
CA LEU A 407 14.56 9.81 -3.45
C LEU A 407 13.86 8.86 -4.42
N ARG A 408 13.06 9.41 -5.33
CA ARG A 408 12.42 8.63 -6.40
C ARG A 408 13.38 8.51 -7.59
N PHE A 409 13.51 7.31 -8.12
CA PHE A 409 14.24 7.01 -9.35
C PHE A 409 13.30 6.41 -10.39
N ILE A 410 13.45 6.79 -11.65
CA ILE A 410 12.77 6.12 -12.76
C ILE A 410 13.21 4.65 -12.79
N SER A 411 12.26 3.74 -13.02
CA SER A 411 12.55 2.31 -13.00
C SER A 411 13.50 1.92 -14.13
N LEU A 412 14.40 0.96 -13.87
CA LEU A 412 15.36 0.52 -14.88
C LEU A 412 14.66 0.02 -16.16
N SER A 413 13.51 -0.64 -16.02
CA SER A 413 12.69 -1.06 -17.17
C SER A 413 12.17 0.13 -17.99
N GLN A 414 11.77 1.22 -17.35
CA GLN A 414 11.31 2.42 -18.04
C GLN A 414 12.47 3.15 -18.71
N VAL A 415 13.63 3.26 -18.04
CA VAL A 415 14.88 3.75 -18.66
C VAL A 415 15.26 2.90 -19.87
N THR A 416 15.16 1.57 -19.77
CA THR A 416 15.43 0.64 -20.88
C THR A 416 14.50 0.90 -22.06
N ALA A 417 13.19 1.00 -21.81
CA ALA A 417 12.19 1.28 -22.85
C ALA A 417 12.44 2.63 -23.54
N MET A 418 12.75 3.67 -22.75
CA MET A 418 13.10 4.99 -23.26
C MET A 418 14.34 4.93 -24.16
N LYS A 419 15.44 4.32 -23.70
CA LYS A 419 16.70 4.20 -24.44
C LYS A 419 16.55 3.36 -25.71
N ALA A 420 15.79 2.27 -25.66
CA ALA A 420 15.52 1.41 -26.81
C ALA A 420 14.72 2.13 -27.91
N ARG A 421 13.87 3.08 -27.54
CA ARG A 421 13.13 3.91 -28.50
C ARG A 421 13.97 5.05 -29.06
N ARG A 422 14.79 5.68 -28.21
CA ARG A 422 15.58 6.87 -28.56
C ARG A 422 16.83 6.52 -29.37
N LEU A 423 17.56 5.48 -28.98
CA LEU A 423 18.82 5.02 -29.59
C LEU A 423 19.80 6.16 -29.91
N ALA A 424 20.00 7.08 -28.97
CA ALA A 424 20.89 8.23 -29.15
C ALA A 424 22.08 8.21 -28.19
N GLY A 425 23.22 8.73 -28.64
CA GLY A 425 24.44 8.82 -27.82
C GLY A 425 24.87 7.46 -27.28
N GLN A 426 24.97 7.35 -25.95
CA GLN A 426 25.40 6.13 -25.25
C GLN A 426 24.30 5.07 -25.06
N ASP A 427 23.09 5.27 -25.63
CA ASP A 427 21.96 4.38 -25.38
C ASP A 427 22.21 2.92 -25.82
N ALA A 428 22.88 2.70 -26.95
CA ALA A 428 23.18 1.34 -27.42
C ALA A 428 24.10 0.58 -26.44
N GLU A 429 25.14 1.24 -25.92
CA GLU A 429 26.02 0.67 -24.91
C GLU A 429 25.32 0.46 -23.57
N ASP A 430 24.49 1.43 -23.15
CA ASP A 430 23.72 1.33 -21.92
C ASP A 430 22.75 0.15 -21.96
N LEU A 431 22.07 -0.07 -23.09
CA LEU A 431 21.20 -1.24 -23.28
C LEU A 431 21.97 -2.55 -23.20
N GLU A 432 23.20 -2.62 -23.72
CA GLU A 432 24.04 -3.81 -23.63
C GLU A 432 24.47 -4.09 -22.18
N ARG A 433 24.79 -3.05 -21.41
CA ARG A 433 25.09 -3.17 -19.97
C ARG A 433 23.85 -3.65 -19.20
N ILE A 434 22.67 -3.11 -19.49
CA ILE A 434 21.41 -3.49 -18.83
C ILE A 434 21.04 -4.94 -19.11
N ARG A 435 21.28 -5.45 -20.33
CA ARG A 435 20.95 -6.84 -20.72
C ARG A 435 21.62 -7.90 -19.85
N GLN A 436 22.68 -7.56 -19.12
CA GLN A 436 23.36 -8.45 -18.18
C GLN A 436 22.57 -8.67 -16.89
N LEU A 437 21.60 -7.81 -16.60
CA LEU A 437 20.74 -7.90 -15.43
C LEU A 437 19.46 -8.69 -15.75
N PRO A 438 18.90 -9.43 -14.79
CA PRO A 438 17.58 -10.03 -14.95
C PRO A 438 16.52 -8.96 -15.26
N SER A 439 15.47 -9.33 -15.98
CA SER A 439 14.33 -8.43 -16.15
C SER A 439 13.44 -8.43 -14.91
N VAL A 440 12.80 -7.28 -14.65
CA VAL A 440 11.79 -7.22 -13.59
C VAL A 440 10.61 -8.08 -13.99
N ALA A 441 10.35 -9.15 -13.24
CA ALA A 441 9.19 -10.01 -13.44
C ALA A 441 7.90 -9.30 -12.95
N LEU A 442 7.42 -8.33 -13.72
CA LEU A 442 6.26 -7.51 -13.34
C LEU A 442 4.95 -8.30 -13.38
N ARG A 443 4.83 -9.29 -14.28
CA ARG A 443 3.65 -10.13 -14.45
C ARG A 443 4.02 -11.50 -15.00
N SER A 444 3.70 -12.57 -14.27
CA SER A 444 3.71 -13.91 -14.84
C SER A 444 2.37 -14.19 -15.53
N PRO A 445 2.34 -14.67 -16.78
CA PRO A 445 1.09 -15.12 -17.43
C PRO A 445 0.31 -16.13 -16.59
N TRP A 446 1.02 -16.94 -15.79
CA TRP A 446 0.40 -17.86 -14.84
C TRP A 446 -0.27 -17.13 -13.67
N GLN A 447 0.33 -16.07 -13.13
CA GLN A 447 -0.31 -15.24 -12.10
C GLN A 447 -1.58 -14.58 -12.64
N ASP A 448 -1.56 -14.05 -13.85
CA ASP A 448 -2.75 -13.48 -14.51
C ASP A 448 -3.86 -14.53 -14.67
N PHE A 449 -3.50 -15.75 -15.09
CA PHE A 449 -4.42 -16.87 -15.14
C PHE A 449 -4.99 -17.21 -13.75
N VAL A 450 -4.17 -17.27 -12.71
CA VAL A 450 -4.60 -17.53 -11.33
C VAL A 450 -5.56 -16.44 -10.84
N TYR A 451 -5.28 -15.16 -11.12
CA TYR A 451 -6.17 -14.05 -10.74
C TYR A 451 -7.51 -14.15 -11.46
N ARG A 452 -7.50 -14.43 -12.76
CA ARG A 452 -8.72 -14.68 -13.56
C ARG A 452 -9.50 -15.88 -13.03
N ALA A 453 -8.83 -16.96 -12.66
CA ALA A 453 -9.44 -18.16 -12.10
C ALA A 453 -10.07 -17.91 -10.73
N ARG A 454 -9.38 -17.21 -9.81
CA ARG A 454 -9.92 -16.80 -8.49
C ARG A 454 -11.16 -15.91 -8.64
N PHE A 455 -11.11 -15.00 -9.60
CA PHE A 455 -12.22 -14.13 -9.92
C PHE A 455 -13.42 -14.93 -10.46
N LEU A 456 -13.20 -15.83 -11.41
CA LEU A 456 -14.24 -16.72 -11.95
C LEU A 456 -14.85 -17.60 -10.84
N GLN A 457 -14.00 -18.19 -10.00
CA GLN A 457 -14.44 -18.97 -8.84
C GLN A 457 -15.34 -18.15 -7.91
N SER A 458 -15.00 -16.88 -7.69
CA SER A 458 -15.80 -15.98 -6.85
C SER A 458 -17.17 -15.64 -7.49
N ARG A 459 -17.21 -15.47 -8.82
CA ARG A 459 -18.47 -15.32 -9.57
C ARG A 459 -19.35 -16.55 -9.46
N THR A 460 -18.79 -17.74 -9.67
CA THR A 460 -19.52 -19.02 -9.55
C THR A 460 -20.08 -19.21 -8.14
N LYS A 461 -19.27 -18.94 -7.09
CA LYS A 461 -19.74 -18.97 -5.69
C LYS A 461 -20.94 -18.05 -5.46
N ARG A 462 -20.93 -16.84 -6.03
CA ARG A 462 -22.05 -15.91 -5.92
C ARG A 462 -23.31 -16.43 -6.60
N GLN A 463 -23.18 -16.98 -7.82
CA GLN A 463 -24.31 -17.56 -8.54
C GLN A 463 -24.93 -18.73 -7.75
N VAL A 464 -24.10 -19.59 -7.16
CA VAL A 464 -24.55 -20.66 -6.26
C VAL A 464 -25.27 -20.07 -5.04
N ILE A 465 -24.72 -19.04 -4.39
CA ILE A 465 -25.37 -18.39 -3.24
C ILE A 465 -26.71 -17.75 -3.63
N ARG A 466 -26.80 -17.10 -4.79
CA ARG A 466 -28.06 -16.53 -5.31
C ARG A 466 -29.07 -17.64 -5.62
N GLY A 467 -28.63 -18.75 -6.23
CA GLY A 467 -29.45 -19.93 -6.47
C GLY A 467 -29.99 -20.52 -5.17
N LEU A 468 -29.11 -20.75 -4.19
CA LEU A 468 -29.47 -21.21 -2.85
C LEU A 468 -30.43 -20.24 -2.13
N ALA A 469 -30.29 -18.94 -2.34
CA ALA A 469 -31.21 -17.94 -1.81
C ALA A 469 -32.61 -18.03 -2.42
N ARG A 470 -32.70 -18.22 -3.74
CA ARG A 470 -33.98 -18.37 -4.45
C ARG A 470 -34.76 -19.60 -4.01
N ILE A 471 -34.07 -20.67 -3.62
CA ILE A 471 -34.69 -21.93 -3.14
C ILE A 471 -34.77 -22.02 -1.61
N GLY A 472 -34.53 -20.92 -0.87
CA GLY A 472 -34.64 -20.89 0.59
C GLY A 472 -33.53 -21.63 1.37
N LEU A 473 -32.52 -22.17 0.68
CA LEU A 473 -31.44 -22.99 1.28
C LEU A 473 -30.19 -22.18 1.68
N LYS A 474 -30.22 -20.85 1.55
CA LYS A 474 -29.08 -19.98 1.91
C LYS A 474 -28.66 -20.12 3.38
N GLU A 475 -29.60 -20.06 4.32
CA GLU A 475 -29.30 -20.13 5.75
C GLU A 475 -28.90 -21.54 6.24
N PRO A 476 -29.52 -22.64 5.77
CA PRO A 476 -29.01 -24.00 5.98
C PRO A 476 -27.57 -24.20 5.47
N ALA A 477 -27.28 -23.78 4.24
CA ALA A 477 -25.95 -23.90 3.65
C ALA A 477 -24.90 -23.06 4.41
N ARG A 478 -25.29 -21.86 4.88
CA ARG A 478 -24.43 -20.99 5.69
C ARG A 478 -24.13 -21.58 7.07
N ARG A 479 -25.10 -22.24 7.71
CA ARG A 479 -24.91 -22.97 8.97
C ARG A 479 -23.95 -24.15 8.82
N ILE A 480 -24.10 -24.94 7.76
CA ILE A 480 -23.19 -26.06 7.44
C ILE A 480 -21.78 -25.53 7.18
N TYR A 481 -21.65 -24.51 6.32
CA TYR A 481 -20.36 -23.89 6.01
C TYR A 481 -19.64 -23.38 7.26
N ARG A 482 -20.36 -22.72 8.18
CA ARG A 482 -19.79 -22.25 9.47
C ARG A 482 -19.36 -23.40 10.37
N ARG A 483 -20.10 -24.52 10.43
CA ARG A 483 -19.69 -25.73 11.19
C ARG A 483 -18.42 -26.35 10.60
N VAL A 484 -18.34 -26.47 9.28
CA VAL A 484 -17.18 -27.08 8.60
C VAL A 484 -15.93 -26.21 8.72
N ARG A 485 -16.05 -24.88 8.61
CA ARG A 485 -14.89 -23.98 8.78
C ARG A 485 -14.55 -23.67 10.23
N GLY A 486 -15.51 -23.71 11.14
CA GLY A 486 -15.30 -23.49 12.58
C GLY A 486 -14.51 -24.61 13.25
N GLY A 487 -14.49 -25.81 12.67
CA GLY A 487 -13.66 -26.93 13.13
C GLY A 487 -12.16 -26.81 12.83
N TRP A 488 -11.74 -25.82 12.03
CA TRP A 488 -10.34 -25.58 11.62
C TRP A 488 -9.70 -24.37 12.32
N ARG A 489 -10.41 -23.73 13.27
CA ARG A 489 -9.92 -22.59 14.07
C ARG A 489 -9.84 -22.92 15.57
N ARG A 490 -9.53 -24.17 15.92
CA ARG A 490 -9.02 -24.52 17.24
C ARG A 490 -7.53 -24.77 17.16
#